data_AF-A0A1M7LB99-F1
#
_entry.id   AF-A0A1M7LB99-F1
#
_cell.length_a   1.000
_cell.length_b   1.000
_cell.length_c   1.000
_cell.angle_alpha   90.00
_cell.angle_beta   90.00
_cell.angle_gamma   90.00
#
_symmetry.space_group_name_H-M   'P 1'
#
loop_
_entity.id
_entity.type
_entity.pdbx_description
1 polymer ?
#
loop_
_entity_poly.entity_id
_entity_poly.type
_entity_poly.pdbx_seq_one_letter_code
_entity_poly.pdbx_strand_id
1 'polypeptide(L)'
;MVALPSMAHVVAWFGWGNGPGAIAAVSAVLTVVVLLAPVVAGLILFGLERLQVALIGSLNRDLAYFFVNFVTFPGTFVHEMSHLIFAVITGAEVNEVCMFENDGGRLGHISYRTRGPWFMEATQHSLTAVAPTVVGFALGYVLLKYIFAGAHSVWAYVGLWYLVISLIDHSTMSNSDLEHYFQGVWIFILPVFLVFFGLGYWG
;
A
#
# COMPACT_ATOMS: atom_id res chain seq x y z
N MET A 1 -0.62 23.69 6.78
CA MET A 1 -0.35 22.40 7.46
C MET A 1 -1.64 21.98 8.14
N VAL A 2 -2.19 20.82 7.78
CA VAL A 2 -3.29 20.24 8.55
C VAL A 2 -2.68 19.74 9.86
N ALA A 3 -3.04 20.34 10.99
CA ALA A 3 -2.64 19.82 12.29
C ALA A 3 -3.32 18.45 12.47
N LEU A 4 -2.55 17.41 12.73
CA LEU A 4 -3.13 16.11 13.07
C LEU A 4 -3.91 16.24 14.39
N PRO A 5 -5.11 15.67 14.48
CA PRO A 5 -5.88 15.70 15.73
C PRO A 5 -5.11 14.97 16.83
N SER A 6 -5.13 15.51 18.05
CA SER A 6 -4.60 14.81 19.22
C SER A 6 -5.46 13.59 19.55
N MET A 7 -4.92 12.61 20.28
CA MET A 7 -5.69 11.46 20.73
C MET A 7 -6.91 11.87 21.56
N ALA A 8 -6.80 12.93 22.38
CA ALA A 8 -7.93 13.50 23.09
C ALA A 8 -9.05 14.01 22.16
N HIS A 9 -8.69 14.65 21.04
CA HIS A 9 -9.68 15.05 20.02
C HIS A 9 -10.33 13.84 19.36
N VAL A 10 -9.56 12.80 19.04
CA VAL A 10 -10.10 11.58 18.43
C VAL A 10 -11.04 10.86 19.40
N VAL A 11 -10.67 10.72 20.68
CA VAL A 11 -11.53 10.13 21.72
C VAL A 11 -12.83 10.93 21.88
N ALA A 12 -12.74 12.26 21.87
CA ALA A 12 -13.90 13.14 21.95
C ALA A 12 -14.87 12.96 20.76
N TRP A 13 -14.39 12.62 19.56
CA TRP A 13 -15.25 12.35 18.41
C TRP A 13 -16.20 11.17 18.62
N PHE A 14 -15.80 10.18 19.43
CA PHE A 14 -16.65 9.02 19.75
C PHE A 14 -17.61 9.30 20.90
N GLY A 15 -17.40 10.36 21.68
CA GLY A 15 -18.28 10.73 22.80
C GLY A 15 -18.27 9.72 23.97
N TRP A 16 -17.27 8.84 24.05
CA TRP A 16 -17.20 7.77 25.06
C TRP A 16 -16.58 8.20 26.40
N GLY A 17 -16.39 9.51 26.60
CA GLY A 17 -15.75 10.08 27.78
C GLY A 17 -14.22 10.05 27.72
N ASN A 18 -13.56 10.39 28.83
CA ASN A 18 -12.10 10.59 28.90
C ASN A 18 -11.37 9.55 29.77
N GLY A 19 -12.04 8.44 30.11
CA GLY A 19 -11.48 7.40 30.96
C GLY A 19 -10.58 6.41 30.19
N PRO A 20 -9.80 5.56 30.90
CA PRO A 20 -8.94 4.55 30.27
C PRO A 20 -9.68 3.58 29.34
N GLY A 21 -10.96 3.29 29.64
CA GLY A 21 -11.80 2.47 28.77
C GLY A 21 -12.13 3.13 27.43
N ALA A 22 -12.33 4.45 27.40
CA ALA A 22 -12.57 5.20 26.17
C ALA A 22 -11.31 5.27 25.30
N ILE A 23 -10.15 5.48 25.93
CA ILE A 23 -8.84 5.45 25.28
C ILE A 23 -8.61 4.06 24.66
N ALA A 24 -8.81 2.98 25.42
CA ALA A 24 -8.67 1.62 24.93
C ALA A 24 -9.58 1.33 23.73
N ALA A 25 -10.85 1.73 23.78
CA ALA A 25 -11.77 1.53 22.68
C ALA A 25 -11.33 2.27 21.41
N VAL A 26 -10.92 3.53 21.54
CA VAL A 26 -10.41 4.32 20.41
C VAL A 26 -9.11 3.76 19.86
N SER A 27 -8.18 3.33 20.71
CA SER A 27 -6.95 2.67 20.30
C SER A 27 -7.22 1.38 19.52
N ALA A 28 -8.20 0.58 19.94
CA ALA A 28 -8.61 -0.61 19.20
C ALA A 28 -9.14 -0.28 17.80
N VAL A 29 -10.00 0.74 17.69
CA VAL A 29 -10.51 1.23 16.39
C VAL A 29 -9.36 1.70 15.50
N LEU A 30 -8.45 2.53 16.02
CA LEU A 30 -7.31 3.04 15.27
C LEU A 30 -6.36 1.92 14.81
N THR A 31 -6.13 0.90 15.65
CA THR A 31 -5.35 -0.28 15.25
C THR A 31 -5.97 -0.98 14.05
N VAL A 32 -7.28 -1.25 14.11
CA VAL A 32 -7.99 -1.89 12.99
C VAL A 32 -7.91 -1.02 11.74
N VAL A 33 -8.14 0.29 11.88
CA VAL A 33 -8.07 1.23 10.76
C VAL A 33 -6.67 1.25 10.14
N VAL A 34 -5.61 1.37 10.92
CA VAL A 34 -4.23 1.46 10.38
C VAL A 34 -3.79 0.16 9.70
N LEU A 35 -4.16 -1.00 10.25
CA LEU A 35 -3.83 -2.28 9.62
C LEU A 35 -4.64 -2.50 8.34
N LEU A 36 -5.95 -2.19 8.34
CA LEU A 36 -6.80 -2.46 7.18
C LEU A 36 -6.80 -1.34 6.13
N ALA A 37 -6.43 -0.10 6.46
CA ALA A 37 -6.41 1.01 5.51
C ALA A 37 -5.63 0.71 4.21
N PRO A 38 -4.38 0.23 4.26
CA PRO A 38 -3.65 -0.07 3.04
C PRO A 38 -4.25 -1.26 2.28
N VAL A 39 -4.80 -2.27 2.98
CA VAL A 39 -5.50 -3.40 2.36
C VAL A 39 -6.71 -2.90 1.57
N VAL A 40 -7.57 -2.11 2.21
CA VAL A 40 -8.78 -1.54 1.57
C VAL A 40 -8.40 -0.66 0.39
N ALA A 41 -7.39 0.20 0.56
CA ALA A 41 -6.93 1.06 -0.52
C ALA A 41 -6.38 0.26 -1.71
N GLY A 42 -5.54 -0.75 -1.46
CA GLY A 42 -4.98 -1.62 -2.48
C GLY A 42 -6.05 -2.42 -3.23
N LEU A 43 -7.08 -2.90 -2.54
CA LEU A 43 -8.22 -3.60 -3.16
C LEU A 43 -9.11 -2.67 -3.99
N ILE A 44 -9.33 -1.43 -3.55
CA ILE A 44 -10.06 -0.42 -4.35
C ILE A 44 -9.29 -0.15 -5.64
N LEU A 45 -7.98 0.09 -5.56
CA LEU A 45 -7.14 0.33 -6.74
C LEU A 45 -7.12 -0.89 -7.66
N PHE A 46 -7.02 -2.11 -7.11
CA PHE A 46 -7.12 -3.35 -7.89
C PHE A 46 -8.46 -3.45 -8.64
N GLY A 47 -9.57 -3.10 -7.98
CA GLY A 47 -10.89 -3.05 -8.63
C GLY A 47 -10.97 -2.01 -9.75
N LEU A 48 -10.38 -0.84 -9.55
CA LEU A 48 -10.31 0.23 -10.55
C LEU A 48 -9.46 -0.17 -11.76
N GLU A 49 -8.30 -0.78 -11.53
CA GLU A 49 -7.43 -1.34 -12.58
C GLU A 49 -8.20 -2.37 -13.42
N ARG A 50 -8.89 -3.32 -12.78
CA ARG A 50 -9.71 -4.33 -13.47
C ARG A 50 -10.86 -3.71 -14.25
N LEU A 51 -11.50 -2.68 -13.71
CA LEU A 51 -12.55 -1.93 -14.41
C LEU A 51 -11.97 -1.21 -15.64
N GLN A 52 -10.81 -0.57 -15.53
CA GLN A 52 -10.11 0.07 -16.64
C GLN A 52 -9.79 -0.95 -17.75
N VAL A 53 -9.21 -2.10 -17.39
CA VAL A 53 -8.92 -3.19 -18.34
C VAL A 53 -10.19 -3.68 -19.02
N ALA A 54 -11.30 -3.83 -18.28
CA ALA A 54 -12.58 -4.25 -18.84
C ALA A 54 -13.17 -3.20 -19.81
N LEU A 55 -13.09 -1.92 -19.47
CA LEU A 55 -13.59 -0.82 -20.31
C LEU A 55 -12.77 -0.68 -21.59
N ILE A 56 -11.44 -0.63 -21.52
CA ILE A 56 -10.58 -0.55 -22.71
C ILE A 56 -10.69 -1.85 -23.51
N GLY A 57 -10.73 -2.99 -22.83
CA GLY A 57 -10.83 -4.31 -23.43
C GLY A 57 -12.15 -4.55 -24.15
N SER A 58 -13.21 -3.81 -23.81
CA SER A 58 -14.48 -3.81 -24.56
C SER A 58 -14.35 -3.20 -25.95
N LEU A 59 -13.38 -2.30 -26.15
CA LEU A 59 -13.04 -1.71 -27.45
C LEU A 59 -12.01 -2.57 -28.17
N ASN A 60 -10.91 -2.88 -27.48
CA ASN A 60 -9.83 -3.71 -28.00
C ASN A 60 -9.02 -4.31 -26.84
N ARG A 61 -9.00 -5.64 -26.75
CA ARG A 61 -8.26 -6.37 -25.70
C ARG A 61 -6.75 -6.14 -25.78
N ASP A 62 -6.18 -6.15 -26.97
CA ASP A 62 -4.73 -5.94 -27.16
C ASP A 62 -4.32 -4.54 -26.73
N LEU A 63 -5.19 -3.54 -26.97
CA LEU A 63 -4.97 -2.18 -26.51
C LEU A 63 -5.00 -2.08 -24.98
N ALA A 64 -5.91 -2.80 -24.32
CA ALA A 64 -6.01 -2.81 -22.85
C ALA A 64 -4.75 -3.40 -22.21
N TYR A 65 -4.27 -4.53 -22.73
CA TYR A 65 -3.01 -5.12 -22.28
C TYR A 65 -1.80 -4.26 -22.65
N PHE A 66 -1.78 -3.65 -23.83
CA PHE A 66 -0.71 -2.73 -24.18
C PHE A 66 -0.63 -1.54 -23.20
N PHE A 67 -1.78 -0.97 -22.83
CA PHE A 67 -1.84 0.14 -21.90
C PHE A 67 -1.31 -0.24 -20.51
N VAL A 68 -1.85 -1.31 -19.93
CA VAL A 68 -1.48 -1.72 -18.57
C VAL A 68 -0.05 -2.28 -18.50
N ASN A 69 0.40 -3.02 -19.52
CA ASN A 69 1.69 -3.68 -19.50
C ASN A 69 2.85 -2.76 -19.92
N PHE A 70 2.62 -1.84 -20.86
CA PHE A 70 3.70 -1.03 -21.44
C PHE A 70 3.55 0.45 -21.19
N VAL A 71 2.33 1.00 -21.24
CA VAL A 71 2.14 2.45 -21.03
C VAL A 71 2.34 2.78 -19.56
N THR A 72 1.78 2.03 -18.62
CA THR A 72 1.91 2.31 -17.18
C THR A 72 3.03 1.52 -16.48
N PHE A 73 4.01 1.01 -17.25
CA PHE A 73 5.15 0.22 -16.77
C PHE A 73 5.91 0.80 -15.56
N PRO A 74 6.09 2.14 -15.40
CA PRO A 74 6.80 2.66 -14.23
C PRO A 74 6.11 2.29 -12.92
N GLY A 75 4.78 2.17 -12.96
CA GLY A 75 3.98 1.72 -11.84
C GLY A 75 4.26 0.27 -11.48
N THR A 76 4.24 -0.63 -12.46
CA THR A 76 4.60 -2.06 -12.27
C THR A 76 6.00 -2.19 -11.70
N PHE A 77 6.96 -1.43 -12.22
CA PHE A 77 8.32 -1.44 -11.69
C PHE A 77 8.36 -1.03 -10.21
N VAL A 78 7.64 0.03 -9.83
CA VAL A 78 7.54 0.45 -8.42
C VAL A 78 6.83 -0.60 -7.58
N HIS A 79 5.80 -1.27 -8.10
CA HIS A 79 5.07 -2.34 -7.42
C HIS A 79 6.02 -3.48 -7.03
N GLU A 80 6.68 -4.09 -8.03
CA GLU A 80 7.58 -5.22 -7.80
C GLU A 80 8.81 -4.82 -6.98
N MET A 81 9.35 -3.62 -7.23
CA MET A 81 10.47 -3.11 -6.43
C MET A 81 10.09 -2.91 -4.96
N SER A 82 8.83 -2.57 -4.67
CA SER A 82 8.35 -2.42 -3.29
C SER A 82 8.37 -3.76 -2.55
N HIS A 83 7.86 -4.83 -3.18
CA HIS A 83 8.00 -6.18 -2.64
C HIS A 83 9.47 -6.54 -2.40
N LEU A 84 10.33 -6.32 -3.40
CA LEU A 84 11.75 -6.63 -3.31
C LEU A 84 12.44 -5.90 -2.14
N ILE A 85 12.25 -4.59 -2.04
CA ILE A 85 12.85 -3.76 -1.00
C ILE A 85 12.42 -4.26 0.38
N PHE A 86 11.13 -4.51 0.57
CA PHE A 86 10.61 -4.96 1.86
C PHE A 86 11.03 -6.39 2.20
N ALA A 87 11.07 -7.30 1.22
CA ALA A 87 11.61 -8.64 1.40
C ALA A 87 13.07 -8.60 1.87
N VAL A 88 13.91 -7.76 1.24
CA VAL A 88 15.33 -7.60 1.60
C VAL A 88 15.48 -6.98 3.00
N ILE A 89 14.77 -5.89 3.30
CA ILE A 89 14.85 -5.20 4.59
C ILE A 89 14.40 -6.12 5.74
N THR A 90 13.37 -6.94 5.52
CA THR A 90 12.84 -7.87 6.53
C THR A 90 13.63 -9.18 6.62
N GLY A 91 14.63 -9.38 5.76
CA GLY A 91 15.54 -10.52 5.80
C GLY A 91 15.05 -11.78 5.08
N ALA A 92 13.98 -11.68 4.27
CA ALA A 92 13.54 -12.78 3.41
C ALA A 92 14.60 -13.12 2.35
N GLU A 93 14.56 -14.34 1.83
CA GLU A 93 15.40 -14.78 0.72
C GLU A 93 14.68 -14.54 -0.60
N VAL A 94 15.25 -13.72 -1.47
CA VAL A 94 14.68 -13.45 -2.78
C VAL A 94 15.25 -14.46 -3.77
N ASN A 95 14.39 -15.30 -4.33
CA ASN A 95 14.78 -16.37 -5.23
C ASN A 95 14.73 -15.93 -6.69
N GLU A 96 13.71 -15.14 -7.04
CA GLU A 96 13.48 -14.71 -8.42
C GLU A 96 12.93 -13.29 -8.45
N VAL A 97 13.41 -12.52 -9.42
CA VAL A 97 12.99 -11.14 -9.67
C VAL A 97 12.66 -11.04 -11.15
N CYS A 98 11.38 -10.92 -11.48
CA CYS A 98 10.90 -10.69 -12.82
C CYS A 98 10.12 -9.38 -12.87
N MET A 99 10.70 -8.33 -13.46
CA MET A 99 10.06 -7.01 -13.54
C MET A 99 9.06 -6.90 -14.70
N PHE A 100 9.23 -7.75 -15.72
CA PHE A 100 8.42 -7.77 -16.92
C PHE A 100 8.20 -9.21 -17.36
N GLU A 101 6.98 -9.69 -17.16
CA GLU A 101 6.47 -10.94 -17.68
C GLU A 101 5.24 -10.65 -18.55
N ASN A 102 4.94 -11.55 -19.49
CA ASN A 102 3.71 -11.50 -20.28
C ASN A 102 3.10 -12.90 -20.37
N ASP A 103 3.04 -13.59 -19.23
CA ASP A 103 2.44 -14.92 -19.11
C ASP A 103 1.21 -14.87 -18.20
N GLY A 104 0.08 -15.36 -18.72
CA GLY A 104 -1.18 -15.45 -17.98
C GLY A 104 -1.78 -14.12 -17.46
N GLY A 105 -1.31 -12.96 -17.95
CA GLY A 105 -1.76 -11.64 -17.48
C GLY A 105 -1.08 -11.17 -16.19
N ARG A 106 0.08 -11.73 -15.85
CA ARG A 106 1.01 -11.18 -14.86
C ARG A 106 2.00 -10.25 -15.57
N LEU A 107 2.26 -9.10 -14.95
CA LEU A 107 3.17 -8.08 -15.48
C LEU A 107 4.59 -8.27 -14.97
N GLY A 108 4.75 -8.90 -13.82
CA GLY A 108 5.99 -9.18 -13.13
C GLY A 108 5.68 -10.02 -11.90
N HIS A 109 6.73 -10.50 -11.25
CA HIS A 109 6.65 -11.15 -9.95
C HIS A 109 7.98 -11.11 -9.21
N ILE A 110 7.89 -11.02 -7.89
CA ILE A 110 8.98 -11.31 -6.97
C ILE A 110 8.67 -12.61 -6.23
N SER A 111 9.52 -13.62 -6.41
CA SER A 111 9.46 -14.85 -5.61
C SER A 111 10.42 -14.74 -4.44
N TYR A 112 9.90 -14.85 -3.23
CA TYR A 112 10.68 -14.84 -2.00
C TYR A 112 10.29 -15.99 -1.08
N ARG A 113 11.22 -16.36 -0.20
CA ARG A 113 11.01 -17.33 0.87
C ARG A 113 11.29 -16.66 2.21
N THR A 114 10.39 -16.85 3.16
CA THR A 114 10.58 -16.33 4.51
C THR A 114 11.66 -17.11 5.26
N ARG A 115 12.34 -16.43 6.19
CA ARG A 115 13.45 -16.97 6.98
C ARG A 115 13.38 -16.51 8.42
N GLY A 116 13.74 -17.43 9.32
CA GLY A 116 13.91 -17.15 10.74
C GLY A 116 12.81 -17.76 11.61
N PRO A 117 12.67 -17.32 12.85
CA PRO A 117 11.57 -17.73 13.72
C PRO A 117 10.22 -17.19 13.21
N TRP A 118 9.12 -17.80 13.69
CA TRP A 118 7.75 -17.52 13.23
C TRP A 118 7.37 -16.02 13.22
N PHE A 119 7.88 -15.22 14.16
CA PHE A 119 7.56 -13.78 14.21
C PHE A 119 8.26 -12.98 13.10
N MET A 120 9.46 -13.41 12.69
CA MET A 120 10.18 -12.82 11.55
C MET A 120 9.49 -13.20 10.24
N GLU A 121 9.08 -14.46 10.10
CA GLU A 121 8.33 -14.91 8.92
C GLU A 121 7.01 -14.14 8.77
N ALA A 122 6.26 -13.97 9.87
CA ALA A 122 5.04 -13.16 9.89
C ALA A 122 5.30 -11.67 9.56
N THR A 123 6.42 -11.11 10.02
CA THR A 123 6.85 -9.75 9.66
C THR A 123 7.14 -9.64 8.16
N GLN A 124 7.89 -10.60 7.62
CA GLN A 124 8.25 -10.64 6.20
C GLN A 124 7.01 -10.77 5.31
N HIS A 125 6.08 -11.67 5.63
CA HIS A 125 4.84 -11.86 4.90
C HIS A 125 3.97 -10.59 4.87
N SER A 126 3.68 -10.04 6.05
CA SER A 126 2.78 -8.88 6.19
C SER A 126 3.35 -7.61 5.54
N LEU A 127 4.61 -7.28 5.83
CA LEU A 127 5.21 -6.04 5.33
C LEU A 127 5.53 -6.12 3.84
N THR A 128 5.98 -7.27 3.34
CA THR A 128 6.23 -7.45 1.89
C THR A 128 4.92 -7.37 1.11
N ALA A 129 3.86 -8.02 1.59
CA ALA A 129 2.56 -8.04 0.91
C ALA A 129 1.94 -6.65 0.73
N VAL A 130 2.00 -5.80 1.76
CA VAL A 130 1.40 -4.46 1.72
C VAL A 130 2.32 -3.39 1.11
N ALA A 131 3.57 -3.76 0.82
CA ALA A 131 4.61 -2.82 0.38
C ALA A 131 4.21 -2.02 -0.87
N PRO A 132 3.67 -2.61 -1.95
CA PRO A 132 3.34 -1.84 -3.16
C PRO A 132 2.34 -0.73 -2.89
N THR A 133 1.32 -1.01 -2.10
CA THR A 133 0.31 -0.01 -1.73
C THR A 133 0.93 1.09 -0.86
N VAL A 134 1.66 0.73 0.21
CA VAL A 134 2.25 1.73 1.12
C VAL A 134 3.28 2.62 0.40
N VAL A 135 4.19 2.03 -0.36
CA VAL A 135 5.21 2.74 -1.12
C VAL A 135 4.58 3.59 -2.21
N GLY A 136 3.60 3.02 -2.94
CA GLY A 136 2.85 3.70 -3.98
C GLY A 136 2.15 4.96 -3.49
N PHE A 137 1.43 4.88 -2.37
CA PHE A 137 0.79 6.05 -1.74
C PHE A 137 1.81 7.07 -1.22
N ALA A 138 2.92 6.61 -0.61
CA ALA A 138 3.97 7.50 -0.11
C ALA A 138 4.64 8.29 -1.26
N LEU A 139 5.03 7.60 -2.34
CA LEU A 139 5.60 8.22 -3.53
C LEU A 139 4.58 9.12 -4.24
N GLY A 140 3.33 8.68 -4.35
CA GLY A 140 2.24 9.48 -4.90
C GLY A 140 2.02 10.78 -4.14
N TYR A 141 2.03 10.73 -2.80
CA TYR A 141 1.93 11.93 -1.96
C TYR A 141 3.10 12.91 -2.18
N VAL A 142 4.34 12.39 -2.21
CA VAL A 142 5.53 13.21 -2.48
C VAL A 142 5.46 13.84 -3.87
N LEU A 143 5.04 13.07 -4.88
CA LEU A 143 4.90 13.52 -6.25
C LEU A 143 3.83 14.61 -6.38
N LEU A 144 2.66 14.43 -5.79
CA LEU A 144 1.59 15.44 -5.77
C LEU A 144 2.05 16.72 -5.07
N LYS A 145 2.73 16.61 -3.92
CA LYS A 145 3.29 17.76 -3.23
C LYS A 145 4.28 18.53 -4.12
N TYR A 146 5.12 17.82 -4.87
CA TYR A 146 6.06 18.43 -5.81
C TYR A 146 5.36 19.11 -7.00
N ILE A 147 4.31 18.48 -7.56
CA ILE A 147 3.49 19.04 -8.64
C ILE A 147 2.82 20.34 -8.21
N PHE A 148 2.19 20.35 -7.02
CA PHE A 148 1.42 21.51 -6.53
C PHE A 148 2.27 22.63 -5.94
N ALA A 149 3.49 22.34 -5.47
CA ALA A 149 4.38 23.36 -4.89
C ALA A 149 5.18 24.15 -5.94
N GLY A 150 5.33 23.63 -7.16
CA GLY A 150 6.17 24.20 -8.21
C GLY A 150 5.38 24.71 -9.41
N ALA A 151 5.94 25.72 -10.09
CA ALA A 151 5.55 26.07 -11.45
C ALA A 151 6.41 25.25 -12.42
N HIS A 152 5.81 24.27 -13.08
CA HIS A 152 6.50 23.38 -14.01
C HIS A 152 6.17 23.76 -15.45
N SER A 153 7.03 23.36 -16.39
CA SER A 153 6.69 23.50 -17.82
C SER A 153 5.54 22.56 -18.18
N VAL A 154 4.84 22.83 -19.28
CA VAL A 154 3.74 21.96 -19.76
C VAL A 154 4.21 20.51 -19.94
N TRP A 155 5.39 20.31 -20.54
CA TRP A 155 5.97 18.99 -20.74
C TRP A 155 6.31 18.29 -19.42
N ALA A 156 6.80 19.04 -18.43
CA ALA A 156 7.04 18.50 -17.09
C ALA A 156 5.72 18.08 -16.43
N TYR A 157 4.64 18.87 -16.53
CA TYR A 157 3.34 18.44 -16.02
C TYR A 157 2.82 17.17 -16.69
N VAL A 158 2.97 17.05 -18.02
CA VAL A 158 2.58 15.83 -18.74
C VAL A 158 3.33 14.61 -18.18
N GLY A 159 4.65 14.69 -18.04
CA GLY A 159 5.46 13.60 -17.50
C GLY A 159 5.14 13.28 -16.03
N LEU A 160 4.95 14.29 -15.19
CA LEU A 160 4.65 14.12 -13.77
C LEU A 160 3.26 13.50 -13.55
N TRP A 161 2.23 13.95 -14.28
CA TRP A 161 0.90 13.35 -14.20
C TRP A 161 0.85 11.93 -14.79
N TYR A 162 1.65 11.66 -15.82
CA TYR A 162 1.85 10.30 -16.32
C TYR A 162 2.40 9.37 -15.23
N LEU A 163 3.38 9.83 -14.43
CA LEU A 163 3.89 9.06 -13.29
C LEU A 163 2.84 8.87 -12.19
N VAL A 164 2.00 9.89 -11.92
CA VAL A 164 0.88 9.76 -10.96
C VAL A 164 -0.09 8.66 -11.41
N ILE A 165 -0.50 8.67 -12.68
CA ILE A 165 -1.40 7.65 -13.23
C ILE A 165 -0.76 6.27 -13.15
N SER A 166 0.51 6.16 -13.56
CA SER A 166 1.25 4.89 -13.50
C SER A 166 1.32 4.34 -12.07
N LEU A 167 1.60 5.19 -11.08
CA LEU A 167 1.60 4.78 -9.67
C LEU A 167 0.22 4.33 -9.20
N ILE A 168 -0.83 5.08 -9.49
CA ILE A 168 -2.20 4.75 -9.05
C ILE A 168 -2.65 3.40 -9.63
N ASP A 169 -2.41 3.17 -10.92
CA ASP A 169 -2.79 1.94 -11.61
C ASP A 169 -2.14 0.69 -11.02
N HIS A 170 -0.94 0.83 -10.44
CA HIS A 170 -0.14 -0.31 -9.96
C HIS A 170 0.13 -0.30 -8.46
N SER A 171 -0.43 0.62 -7.67
CA SER A 171 -0.35 0.58 -6.18
C SER A 171 -1.39 -0.37 -5.57
N THR A 172 -1.73 -1.42 -6.32
CA THR A 172 -2.81 -2.37 -6.04
C THR A 172 -2.33 -3.46 -5.09
N MET A 173 -3.27 -4.29 -4.63
CA MET A 173 -2.97 -5.47 -3.84
C MET A 173 -3.66 -6.67 -4.47
N SER A 174 -2.88 -7.66 -4.88
CA SER A 174 -3.38 -8.87 -5.53
C SER A 174 -3.97 -9.86 -4.52
N ASN A 175 -4.61 -10.92 -5.02
CA ASN A 175 -5.10 -12.00 -4.15
C ASN A 175 -3.97 -12.72 -3.40
N SER A 176 -2.79 -12.89 -4.04
CA SER A 176 -1.62 -13.48 -3.37
C SER A 176 -1.06 -12.55 -2.29
N ASP A 177 -1.07 -11.24 -2.52
CA ASP A 177 -0.64 -10.28 -1.50
C ASP A 177 -1.60 -10.29 -0.32
N LEU A 178 -2.90 -10.35 -0.56
CA LEU A 178 -3.91 -10.44 0.49
C LEU A 178 -3.70 -11.69 1.36
N GLU A 179 -3.43 -12.85 0.73
CA GLU A 179 -3.15 -14.10 1.45
C GLU A 179 -1.90 -13.99 2.32
N HIS A 180 -0.78 -13.54 1.74
CA HIS A 180 0.47 -13.32 2.47
C HIS A 180 0.29 -12.29 3.59
N TYR A 181 -0.47 -11.23 3.37
CA TYR A 181 -0.71 -10.20 4.39
C TYR A 181 -1.34 -10.81 5.65
N PHE A 182 -2.40 -11.60 5.48
CA PHE A 182 -3.12 -12.20 6.61
C PHE A 182 -2.37 -13.34 7.31
N GLN A 183 -1.38 -13.95 6.66
CA GLN A 183 -0.47 -14.89 7.32
C GLN A 183 0.36 -14.21 8.42
N GLY A 184 0.62 -12.90 8.31
CA GLY A 184 1.52 -12.18 9.20
C GLY A 184 0.92 -11.07 10.06
N VAL A 185 -0.09 -10.35 9.56
CA VAL A 185 -0.56 -9.07 10.14
C VAL A 185 -0.91 -9.13 11.62
N TRP A 186 -1.41 -10.27 12.10
CA TRP A 186 -1.90 -10.43 13.46
C TRP A 186 -0.83 -10.13 14.52
N ILE A 187 0.47 -10.28 14.22
CA ILE A 187 1.57 -9.94 15.14
C ILE A 187 1.64 -8.44 15.44
N PHE A 188 1.10 -7.59 14.56
CA PHE A 188 1.12 -6.13 14.69
C PHE A 188 -0.05 -5.58 15.51
N ILE A 189 -1.11 -6.37 15.75
CA ILE A 189 -2.31 -5.91 16.46
C ILE A 189 -1.95 -5.37 17.84
N LEU A 190 -1.24 -6.16 18.65
CA LEU A 190 -0.89 -5.75 20.01
C LEU A 190 0.12 -4.58 20.03
N PRO A 191 1.25 -4.62 19.30
CA PRO A 191 2.18 -3.49 19.26
C PRO A 191 1.52 -2.17 18.82
N VAL A 192 0.74 -2.18 17.74
CA VAL A 192 0.07 -0.96 17.23
C VAL A 192 -0.98 -0.46 18.22
N PHE A 193 -1.74 -1.37 18.84
CA PHE A 193 -2.66 -1.01 19.91
C PHE A 193 -1.97 -0.33 21.08
N LEU A 194 -0.85 -0.90 21.56
CA LEU A 194 -0.10 -0.35 22.69
C LEU A 194 0.47 1.04 22.37
N VAL A 195 0.88 1.27 21.12
CA VAL A 195 1.30 2.61 20.67
C VAL A 195 0.15 3.60 20.78
N PHE A 196 -1.02 3.31 20.21
CA PHE A 196 -2.17 4.22 20.30
C PHE A 196 -2.67 4.41 21.73
N PHE A 197 -2.68 3.34 22.52
CA PHE A 197 -3.10 3.40 23.91
C PHE A 197 -2.14 4.28 24.72
N GLY A 198 -0.83 4.08 24.56
CA GLY A 198 0.18 4.91 25.22
C GLY A 198 0.09 6.38 24.83
N LEU A 199 -0.06 6.66 23.54
CA LEU A 199 -0.23 8.04 23.05
C LEU A 199 -1.48 8.72 23.63
N GLY A 200 -2.57 7.97 23.82
CA GLY A 200 -3.79 8.52 24.43
C GLY A 200 -3.76 8.59 25.95
N TYR A 201 -2.97 7.74 26.61
CA TYR A 201 -2.88 7.69 28.07
C TYR A 201 -1.89 8.72 28.63
N TRP A 202 -0.80 8.98 27.92
CA TRP A 202 0.27 9.90 28.36
C TRP A 202 0.31 11.24 27.62
N GLY A 203 -0.39 11.37 26.49
CA GLY A 203 -0.47 12.61 25.69
C GLY A 203 -1.69 13.45 26.00
#